data_AF-A0A3D1LE74-F1
#
_entry.id   AF-A0A3D1LE74-F1
#
_cell.length_a   1.000
_cell.length_b   1.000
_cell.length_c   1.000
_cell.angle_alpha   90.00
_cell.angle_beta   90.00
_cell.angle_gamma   90.00
#
_symmetry.space_group_name_H-M   'P 1'
#
loop_
_entity.id
_entity.type
_entity.pdbx_description
1 polymer ?
#
loop_
_entity_poly.entity_id
_entity_poly.type
_entity_poly.pdbx_seq_one_letter_code
_entity_poly.pdbx_strand_id
1 'polypeptide(L)' 'MKTLLIKNIASLVSCDEQDRVYENVDLYAEDGVICAIGQNFEKPADETIDASHMLCYPGLVNTHHHLYQQFSRNLPQVQN' A
#
# COMPACT_ATOMS: atom_id res chain seq x y z
N MET A 1 -2.75 16.76 -12.16
CA MET A 1 -2.18 15.52 -11.59
C MET A 1 -2.78 15.36 -10.21
N LYS A 2 -3.27 14.17 -9.85
CA LYS A 2 -3.85 13.93 -8.51
C LYS A 2 -2.73 13.70 -7.51
N THR A 3 -2.80 14.32 -6.34
CA THR A 3 -1.79 14.23 -5.28
C THR A 3 -2.37 13.54 -4.04
N LEU A 4 -1.56 12.72 -3.37
CA LEU A 4 -1.92 11.98 -2.17
C LEU A 4 -0.83 12.17 -1.10
N LEU A 5 -1.26 12.48 0.12
CA LEU A 5 -0.41 12.47 1.31
C LEU A 5 -0.96 11.48 2.33
N ILE A 6 -0.19 10.46 2.67
CA ILE A 6 -0.49 9.56 3.80
C ILE A 6 0.40 10.01 4.96
N LYS A 7 -0.19 10.45 6.06
CA LYS A 7 0.52 11.00 7.23
C LYS A 7 0.61 10.02 8.38
N ASN A 8 1.64 10.19 9.20
CA ASN A 8 1.80 9.52 10.50
C ASN A 8 1.75 7.99 10.39
N ILE A 9 2.20 7.40 9.29
CA ILE A 9 2.22 5.94 9.13
C ILE A 9 3.04 5.34 10.29
N ALA A 10 2.39 4.48 11.08
CA ALA A 10 3.01 3.90 12.26
C ALA A 10 4.28 3.14 11.87
N SER A 11 4.17 2.18 10.96
CA SER A 11 5.32 1.51 10.33
C SER A 11 5.10 1.31 8.83
N LEU A 12 6.11 1.59 8.03
CA LEU A 12 6.12 1.40 6.57
C LEU A 12 7.23 0.43 6.17
N VAL A 13 6.87 -0.65 5.50
CA VAL A 13 7.84 -1.58 4.88
C VAL A 13 8.09 -1.14 3.45
N SER A 14 9.36 -0.97 3.07
CA SER A 14 9.71 -0.48 1.72
C SER A 14 10.12 -1.57 0.74
N CYS A 15 10.70 -2.67 1.24
CA CYS A 15 11.39 -3.66 0.41
C CYS A 15 12.42 -3.01 -0.54
N ASP A 16 13.06 -1.92 -0.11
CA ASP A 16 14.23 -1.36 -0.80
C ASP A 16 15.46 -2.27 -0.66
N GLU A 17 16.57 -1.94 -1.30
CA GLU A 17 17.82 -2.74 -1.26
C GLU A 17 18.38 -2.94 0.17
N GLN A 18 17.90 -2.17 1.15
CA GLN A 18 18.31 -2.26 2.55
C GLN A 18 17.23 -2.87 3.44
N ASP A 19 16.14 -3.39 2.87
CA ASP A 19 14.98 -3.93 3.59
C ASP A 19 14.47 -2.98 4.70
N ARG A 20 14.43 -1.67 4.41
CA ARG A 20 14.09 -0.69 5.43
C ARG A 20 12.64 -0.82 5.90
N VAL A 21 12.48 -0.77 7.22
CA VAL A 21 11.23 -0.48 7.92
C VAL A 21 11.34 0.94 8.49
N TYR A 22 10.47 1.82 8.03
CA TYR A 22 10.35 3.19 8.51
C TYR A 22 9.31 3.24 9.62
N GLU A 23 9.53 4.11 10.62
CA GLU A 23 8.61 4.30 11.73
C GLU A 23 8.19 5.77 11.81
N ASN A 24 6.91 6.04 12.03
CA ASN A 24 6.33 7.38 12.15
C ASN A 24 6.70 8.28 10.96
N VAL A 25 6.34 7.86 9.76
CA VAL A 25 6.67 8.54 8.50
C VAL A 25 5.43 8.94 7.72
N ASP A 26 5.61 9.84 6.77
CA ASP A 26 4.66 10.24 5.76
C ASP A 26 5.09 9.68 4.40
N LEU A 27 4.10 9.40 3.53
CA LEU A 27 4.29 9.04 2.13
C LEU A 27 3.56 10.06 1.26
N TYR A 28 4.27 10.62 0.28
CA TYR A 28 3.69 11.54 -0.70
C TYR A 28 3.78 10.96 -2.11
N ALA A 29 2.66 11.02 -2.84
CA ALA A 29 2.54 10.48 -4.18
C ALA A 29 1.84 11.46 -5.13
N GLU A 30 2.27 11.45 -6.38
CA GLU A 30 1.69 12.24 -7.48
C GLU A 30 1.37 11.30 -8.64
N ASP A 31 0.13 11.36 -9.13
CA ASP A 31 -0.36 10.61 -10.29
C ASP A 31 -0.10 9.10 -10.21
N GLY A 32 -0.26 8.52 -9.01
CA GLY A 32 -0.04 7.10 -8.75
C GLY A 32 1.43 6.70 -8.56
N VAL A 33 2.36 7.66 -8.57
CA VAL A 33 3.80 7.43 -8.36
C VAL A 33 4.21 7.94 -6.98
N ILE A 34 4.93 7.13 -6.21
CA ILE A 34 5.49 7.55 -4.92
C ILE A 34 6.66 8.51 -5.20
N CYS A 35 6.57 9.73 -4.68
CA CYS A 35 7.59 10.76 -4.89
C CYS A 35 8.53 10.92 -3.69
N ALA A 36 8.04 10.68 -2.47
CA ALA A 36 8.86 10.79 -1.27
C ALA A 36 8.29 9.97 -0.10
N ILE A 37 9.20 9.47 0.74
CA ILE A 37 8.92 8.88 2.06
C ILE A 37 9.82 9.64 3.05
N GLY A 38 9.26 10.14 4.14
CA GLY A 38 9.99 11.00 5.09
C GLY A 38 9.15 11.33 6.31
N GLN A 39 9.47 12.37 7.06
CA GLN A 39 8.69 12.77 8.24
C GLN A 39 8.19 14.20 8.08
N ASN A 40 7.01 14.48 8.65
CA ASN A 40 6.45 15.82 8.80
C ASN A 40 6.35 16.60 7.48
N PHE A 41 5.80 15.98 6.44
CA PHE A 41 5.55 16.70 5.19
C PHE A 41 4.47 17.77 5.39
N GLU A 42 4.87 19.02 5.20
CA GLU A 42 3.99 20.17 5.12
C GLU A 42 3.71 20.51 3.65
N LYS A 43 3.01 19.60 2.96
CA LYS A 43 2.54 19.82 1.59
C LYS A 43 1.03 19.66 1.50
N PRO A 44 0.32 20.58 0.83
CA PRO A 44 -1.07 20.33 0.45
C PRO A 44 -1.12 19.19 -0.56
N ALA A 45 -2.11 18.33 -0.43
CA ALA A 45 -2.45 17.28 -1.38
C ALA A 45 -3.96 17.28 -1.61
N ASP A 46 -4.40 16.79 -2.76
CA ASP A 46 -5.83 16.66 -3.09
C ASP A 46 -6.53 15.70 -2.13
N GLU A 47 -5.81 14.70 -1.65
CA GLU A 47 -6.28 13.72 -0.67
C GLU A 47 -5.23 13.54 0.45
N THR A 48 -5.68 13.53 1.70
CA THR A 48 -4.84 13.26 2.86
C THR A 48 -5.45 12.16 3.71
N ILE A 49 -4.64 11.18 4.09
CA ILE A 49 -5.03 10.05 4.94
C ILE A 49 -4.19 10.09 6.22
N ASP A 50 -4.83 9.99 7.38
CA ASP A 50 -4.14 9.80 8.66
C ASP A 50 -3.96 8.30 8.94
N ALA A 51 -2.71 7.85 8.99
CA ALA A 51 -2.30 6.46 9.17
C ALA A 51 -1.61 6.21 10.52
N SER A 52 -1.87 7.08 11.53
CA SER A 52 -1.29 7.04 12.89
C SER A 52 -1.26 5.67 13.58
N HIS A 53 -2.12 4.74 13.18
CA HIS A 53 -2.22 3.39 13.75
C HIS A 53 -2.19 2.28 12.70
N MET A 54 -1.71 2.58 11.49
CA MET A 54 -1.72 1.66 10.36
C MET A 54 -0.32 1.23 9.98
N LEU A 55 -0.23 0.00 9.46
CA LEU A 55 0.93 -0.50 8.76
C LEU A 55 0.78 -0.20 7.27
N CYS A 56 1.81 0.39 6.66
CA CYS A 56 1.90 0.53 5.22
C CYS A 56 2.82 -0.55 4.67
N TYR A 57 2.33 -1.30 3.70
CA TYR A 57 3.07 -2.37 3.04
C TYR A 57 2.97 -2.17 1.53
N PRO A 58 3.97 -2.59 0.73
CA PRO A 58 3.85 -2.56 -0.72
C PRO A 58 2.63 -3.37 -1.16
N GLY A 59 1.95 -2.91 -2.21
CA GLY A 59 0.78 -3.60 -2.74
C GLY A 59 1.13 -5.05 -3.07
N LEU A 60 0.35 -6.01 -2.54
CA LEU A 60 0.62 -7.42 -2.76
C LEU A 60 0.48 -7.78 -4.24
N VAL A 61 1.50 -8.44 -4.79
CA VAL A 61 1.48 -8.94 -6.17
C VAL A 61 1.02 -10.40 -6.15
N ASN A 62 -0.21 -10.64 -6.61
CA ASN A 62 -0.69 -11.99 -6.83
C ASN A 62 -0.21 -12.49 -8.21
N THR A 63 0.75 -13.41 -8.21
CA THR A 63 1.40 -13.90 -9.43
C THR A 63 0.63 -15.00 -10.14
N HIS A 64 -0.40 -15.58 -9.52
CA HIS A 64 -1.15 -16.70 -10.08
C HIS A 64 -2.58 -16.75 -9.55
N HIS A 65 -3.56 -16.86 -10.44
CA HIS A 65 -4.94 -17.06 -10.04
C HIS A 65 -5.75 -17.75 -11.15
N HIS A 66 -6.74 -18.57 -10.76
CA HIS A 66 -7.78 -19.08 -11.65
C HIS A 66 -9.10 -18.39 -11.33
N LEU A 67 -9.32 -17.20 -11.90
CA LEU A 67 -10.42 -16.32 -11.48
C LEU A 67 -11.80 -16.95 -11.65
N TYR A 68 -12.00 -17.73 -12.71
CA TYR A 68 -13.28 -18.39 -12.97
C TYR A 68 -13.69 -19.40 -11.87
N GLN A 69 -12.74 -19.94 -11.10
CA GLN A 69 -13.04 -20.89 -10.02
C GLN A 69 -13.76 -20.23 -8.83
N GLN A 70 -13.90 -18.90 -8.81
CA GLN A 70 -14.72 -18.20 -7.81
C GLN A 70 -16.18 -18.67 -7.85
N PHE A 71 -16.72 -19.00 -9.02
CA PHE A 71 -18.10 -19.48 -9.18
C PHE A 71 -18.32 -20.90 -8.63
N SER A 72 -17.25 -21.62 -8.33
CA SER A 72 -17.29 -23.02 -7.91
C SER A 72 -16.61 -23.26 -6.57
N ARG A 73 -16.43 -22.20 -5.77
CA ARG A 73 -15.93 -22.32 -4.40
C ARG A 73 -16.85 -23.26 -3.61
N ASN A 74 -16.23 -24.25 -2.95
CA ASN A 74 -16.92 -25.23 -2.11
C ASN A 74 -17.97 -26.12 -2.82
N LEU A 75 -17.78 -26.40 -4.12
CA LEU A 75 -18.56 -27.41 -4.85
C LEU A 75 -17.75 -28.71 -4.98
N PRO A 76 -18.12 -29.80 -4.29
CA PRO A 76 -17.33 -31.05 -4.28
C PRO A 76 -17.02 -31.62 -5.67
N GLN A 77 -17.89 -31.39 -6.65
CA GLN A 77 -17.79 -31.93 -8.01
C GLN A 77 -16.61 -31.35 -8.82
N VAL A 78 -15.98 -30.27 -8.35
CA VAL A 78 -14.96 -29.53 -9.11
C VAL A 78 -13.65 -29.30 -8.33
N GLN A 79 -13.39 -30.07 -7.26
CA GLN A 79 -12.22 -29.91 -6.38
C GLN A 79 -11.10 -30.94 -6.59
N ASN A 80 -11.05 -31.58 -7.76
CA ASN A 80 -10.01 -32.56 -8.10
C ASN A 80 -8.72 -31.90 -8.58
#